data_AF-A0A965YML4-F1
#
_entry.id   AF-A0A965YML4-F1
#
_cell.length_a   1.000
_cell.length_b   1.000
_cell.length_c   1.000
_cell.angle_alpha   90.00
_cell.angle_beta   90.00
_cell.angle_gamma   90.00
#
_symmetry.space_group_name_H-M   'P 1'
#
loop_
_entity.id
_entity.type
_entity.pdbx_description
1 polymer ?
#
loop_
_entity_poly.entity_id
_entity_poly.type
_entity_poly.pdbx_seq_one_letter_code
_entity_poly.pdbx_strand_id
1 'polypeptide(L)'
;MMIWRMNAWEKLIPSMVQKRIGGRIANELLMMLRTERKLNREISLYEPIGTDKEGNEISFIDVVEDTTTDIVDNMMLSERIQKMYHAIAEVLNEREREIIYRRYGLHGFREVTQREIGKHMGISRSYVSRIEKKALEKLRRHMMEDC
;
A
#
# COMPACT_ATOMS: atom_id res chain seq x y z
N MET A 1 13.58 59.26 -43.87
CA MET A 1 12.31 59.39 -44.62
C MET A 1 12.13 58.12 -45.43
N MET A 2 10.98 57.44 -45.31
CA MET A 2 10.49 56.17 -45.94
C MET A 2 9.97 55.24 -44.83
N ILE A 3 8.82 55.58 -44.23
CA ILE A 3 7.47 55.08 -44.59
C ILE A 3 7.40 53.55 -44.41
N TRP A 4 7.17 53.12 -43.17
CA TRP A 4 6.52 51.84 -42.91
C TRP A 4 5.05 52.00 -43.30
N ARG A 5 4.63 51.30 -44.36
CA ARG A 5 3.21 51.11 -44.65
C ARG A 5 2.63 50.23 -43.54
N MET A 6 1.98 50.85 -42.56
CA MET A 6 1.08 50.16 -41.65
C MET A 6 -0.05 49.54 -42.48
N ASN A 7 -0.13 48.23 -42.46
CA ASN A 7 -1.17 47.47 -43.15
C ASN A 7 -2.51 47.82 -42.48
N ALA A 8 -3.54 48.15 -43.27
CA ALA A 8 -4.84 48.65 -42.80
C ALA A 8 -5.52 47.80 -41.70
N TRP A 9 -5.10 46.55 -41.55
CA TRP A 9 -5.53 45.59 -40.54
C TRP A 9 -5.15 45.97 -39.10
N GLU A 10 -4.07 46.75 -38.87
CA GLU A 10 -3.66 47.17 -37.52
C GLU A 10 -4.59 48.24 -36.91
N LYS A 11 -5.40 48.94 -37.72
CA LYS A 11 -6.33 49.99 -37.26
C LYS A 11 -7.74 49.48 -36.93
N LEU A 12 -8.07 48.25 -37.34
CA LEU A 12 -9.44 47.71 -37.24
C LEU A 12 -9.72 46.94 -35.94
N ILE A 13 -8.69 46.63 -35.16
CA ILE A 13 -8.82 45.85 -33.92
C ILE A 13 -8.33 46.73 -32.76
N PRO A 14 -9.21 47.14 -31.82
CA PRO A 14 -8.78 47.87 -30.63
C PRO A 14 -7.69 47.09 -29.88
N SER A 15 -6.68 47.78 -29.34
CA SER A 15 -5.53 47.15 -28.66
C SER A 15 -5.92 46.16 -27.57
N MET A 16 -7.07 46.37 -26.90
CA MET A 16 -7.65 45.44 -25.93
C MET A 16 -8.08 44.10 -26.55
N VAL A 17 -8.61 44.11 -27.77
CA VAL A 17 -9.01 42.90 -28.50
C VAL A 17 -7.77 42.15 -28.99
N GLN A 18 -6.74 42.86 -29.44
CA GLN A 18 -5.46 42.27 -29.85
C GLN A 18 -4.72 41.63 -28.66
N LYS A 19 -4.76 42.27 -27.48
CA LYS A 19 -4.25 41.73 -26.21
C LYS A 19 -5.06 40.52 -25.71
N ARG A 20 -6.38 40.52 -25.95
CA ARG A 20 -7.29 39.41 -25.59
C ARG A 20 -7.14 38.20 -26.53
N ILE A 21 -6.99 38.43 -27.83
CA ILE A 21 -6.73 37.38 -28.83
C ILE A 21 -5.32 36.80 -28.60
N GLY A 22 -4.31 37.65 -28.43
CA GLY A 22 -2.95 37.22 -28.10
C GLY A 22 -2.88 36.43 -26.79
N GLY A 23 -3.65 36.85 -25.77
CA GLY A 23 -3.77 36.10 -24.51
C GLY A 23 -4.46 34.74 -24.66
N ARG A 24 -5.48 34.62 -25.53
CA ARG A 24 -6.14 33.33 -25.81
C ARG A 24 -5.22 32.37 -26.56
N ILE A 25 -4.55 32.85 -27.61
CA ILE A 25 -3.59 32.06 -28.38
C ILE A 25 -2.43 31.60 -27.48
N ALA A 26 -1.89 32.51 -26.66
CA ALA A 26 -0.84 32.17 -25.71
C ALA A 26 -1.31 31.13 -24.69
N ASN A 27 -2.55 31.23 -24.19
CA ASN A 27 -3.11 30.26 -23.25
C ASN A 27 -3.32 28.87 -23.89
N GLU A 28 -3.80 28.81 -25.14
CA GLU A 28 -3.95 27.54 -25.89
C GLU A 28 -2.59 26.88 -26.17
N LEU A 29 -1.60 27.65 -26.62
CA LEU A 29 -0.22 27.16 -26.79
C LEU A 29 0.36 26.65 -25.47
N LEU A 30 0.11 27.36 -24.38
CA LEU A 30 0.58 26.97 -23.05
C LEU A 30 -0.14 25.72 -22.53
N MET A 31 -1.42 25.54 -22.86
CA MET A 31 -2.15 24.30 -22.60
C MET A 31 -1.60 23.13 -23.43
N MET A 32 -1.31 23.31 -24.72
CA MET A 32 -0.68 22.28 -25.56
C MET A 32 0.69 21.87 -25.03
N LEU A 33 1.57 22.82 -24.72
CA LEU A 33 2.91 22.54 -24.18
C LEU A 33 2.85 21.85 -22.81
N ARG A 34 1.84 22.13 -21.98
CA ARG A 34 1.62 21.40 -20.71
C ARG A 34 1.22 19.96 -20.95
N THR A 35 0.37 19.70 -21.95
CA THR A 35 -0.05 18.34 -22.34
C THR A 35 1.12 17.55 -22.93
N GLU A 36 1.90 18.15 -23.84
CA GLU A 36 3.11 17.52 -24.41
C GLU A 36 4.14 17.17 -23.32
N ARG A 37 4.36 18.05 -22.33
CA ARG A 37 5.23 17.73 -21.18
C ARG A 37 4.72 16.57 -20.32
N LYS A 38 3.41 16.38 -20.27
CA LYS A 38 2.80 15.26 -19.54
C LYS A 38 3.05 13.94 -20.28
N LEU A 39 2.89 13.96 -21.61
CA LEU A 39 3.13 12.81 -22.50
C LEU A 39 4.61 12.44 -22.63
N ASN A 40 5.53 13.41 -22.62
CA ASN A 40 6.99 13.15 -22.67
C ASN A 40 7.55 12.37 -21.45
N ARG A 41 6.71 12.09 -20.45
CA ARG A 41 7.06 11.25 -19.29
C ARG A 41 6.48 9.84 -19.39
N GLU A 42 5.69 9.55 -20.42
CA GLU A 42 5.12 8.24 -20.66
C GLU A 42 6.07 7.45 -21.56
N ILE A 43 6.52 6.30 -21.09
CA ILE A 43 7.34 5.34 -21.84
C ILE A 43 6.49 4.11 -22.17
N SER A 44 6.68 3.54 -23.36
CA SER A 44 5.96 2.33 -23.74
C SER A 44 6.54 1.13 -22.98
N LEU A 45 5.68 0.35 -22.34
CA LEU A 45 6.10 -0.83 -21.56
C LEU A 45 6.69 -1.94 -22.44
N TYR A 46 6.34 -1.97 -23.72
CA TYR A 46 6.76 -2.98 -24.69
C TYR A 46 7.98 -2.54 -25.52
N GLU A 47 8.52 -1.35 -25.25
CA GLU A 47 9.71 -0.88 -25.96
C GLU A 47 10.94 -1.66 -25.47
N PRO A 48 11.78 -2.19 -26.38
CA PRO A 48 12.99 -2.90 -26.01
C PRO A 48 13.99 -1.90 -25.41
N ILE A 49 14.41 -2.18 -24.17
CA ILE A 49 15.37 -1.34 -23.42
C ILE A 49 16.81 -1.83 -23.54
N GLY A 50 17.00 -3.07 -24.01
CA GLY A 50 18.31 -3.68 -24.19
C GLY A 50 18.21 -5.13 -24.65
N THR A 51 19.36 -5.78 -24.76
CA THR A 51 19.45 -7.20 -25.13
C THR A 51 20.13 -7.98 -24.01
N ASP A 52 19.61 -9.17 -23.70
CA ASP A 52 20.29 -10.10 -22.79
C ASP A 52 21.57 -10.66 -23.43
N LYS A 53 22.40 -11.36 -22.65
CA LYS A 53 23.63 -12.04 -23.09
C LYS A 53 23.40 -13.06 -24.20
N GLU A 54 22.17 -13.55 -24.34
CA GLU A 54 21.74 -14.50 -25.37
C GLU A 54 21.14 -13.82 -26.62
N GLY A 55 21.09 -12.48 -26.65
CA GLY A 55 20.59 -11.70 -27.78
C GLY A 55 19.07 -11.51 -27.85
N ASN A 56 18.34 -11.94 -26.81
CA ASN A 56 16.91 -11.68 -26.69
C ASN A 56 16.65 -10.22 -26.30
N GLU A 57 15.66 -9.58 -26.92
CA GLU A 57 15.22 -8.24 -26.56
C GLU A 57 14.54 -8.26 -25.18
N ILE A 58 14.98 -7.38 -24.27
CA ILE A 58 14.38 -7.18 -22.95
C ILE A 58 13.50 -5.94 -23.05
N SER A 59 12.24 -6.04 -22.66
CA SER A 59 11.30 -4.92 -22.63
C SER A 59 11.08 -4.39 -21.22
N PHE A 60 10.53 -3.17 -21.09
CA PHE A 60 10.37 -2.54 -19.77
C PHE A 60 9.43 -3.35 -18.86
N ILE A 61 8.40 -4.00 -19.41
CA ILE A 61 7.50 -4.88 -18.65
C ILE A 61 8.21 -6.06 -17.98
N ASP A 62 9.33 -6.53 -18.53
CA ASP A 62 10.09 -7.67 -18.00
C ASP A 62 10.96 -7.27 -16.79
N VAL A 63 11.24 -5.98 -16.63
CA VAL A 63 12.13 -5.43 -15.58
C VAL A 63 11.36 -4.75 -14.46
N VAL A 64 10.12 -4.33 -14.71
CA VAL A 64 9.27 -3.74 -13.67
C VAL A 64 8.93 -4.81 -12.63
N GLU A 65 9.44 -4.61 -11.41
CA GLU A 65 9.10 -5.43 -10.25
C GLU A 65 7.60 -5.30 -9.95
N ASP A 66 6.91 -6.43 -9.87
CA ASP A 66 5.51 -6.43 -9.45
C ASP A 66 5.41 -6.07 -7.98
N THR A 67 4.62 -5.05 -7.67
CA THR A 67 4.34 -4.62 -6.29
C THR A 67 3.17 -5.36 -5.68
N THR A 68 2.53 -6.29 -6.42
CA THR A 68 1.51 -7.16 -5.85
C THR A 68 2.14 -8.02 -4.78
N THR A 69 1.77 -7.74 -3.52
CA THR A 69 2.04 -8.64 -2.40
C THR A 69 1.59 -10.04 -2.79
N ASP A 70 2.46 -11.05 -2.63
CA ASP A 70 2.21 -12.41 -3.10
C ASP A 70 0.83 -12.89 -2.61
N ILE A 71 -0.07 -13.10 -3.56
CA ILE A 71 -1.46 -13.53 -3.31
C ILE A 71 -1.43 -14.85 -2.54
N VAL A 72 -0.44 -15.70 -2.83
CA VAL A 72 -0.23 -16.99 -2.17
C VAL A 72 0.11 -16.77 -0.69
N ASP A 73 1.03 -15.86 -0.38
CA ASP A 73 1.42 -15.57 0.99
C ASP A 73 0.25 -15.04 1.82
N ASN A 74 -0.57 -14.17 1.24
CA ASN A 74 -1.77 -13.63 1.90
C ASN A 74 -2.80 -14.74 2.19
N MET A 75 -3.01 -15.65 1.25
CA MET A 75 -3.90 -16.79 1.45
C MET A 75 -3.37 -17.73 2.55
N MET A 76 -2.08 -18.07 2.51
CA MET A 76 -1.45 -18.89 3.55
C MET A 76 -1.53 -18.24 4.93
N LEU A 77 -1.33 -16.93 5.03
CA LEU A 77 -1.45 -16.19 6.27
C LEU A 77 -2.88 -16.26 6.82
N SER A 78 -3.88 -16.04 5.98
CA SER A 78 -5.29 -16.14 6.36
C SER A 78 -5.65 -17.52 6.90
N GLU A 79 -5.20 -18.58 6.25
CA GLU A 79 -5.41 -19.97 6.71
C GLU A 79 -4.75 -20.22 8.07
N ARG A 80 -3.50 -19.78 8.25
CA ARG A 80 -2.78 -19.90 9.54
C ARG A 80 -3.49 -19.16 10.67
N ILE A 81 -4.02 -17.97 10.39
CA ILE A 81 -4.80 -17.19 11.37
C ILE A 81 -6.07 -17.96 11.77
N GLN A 82 -6.80 -18.53 10.81
CA GLN A 82 -7.99 -19.33 11.10
C GLN A 82 -7.66 -20.56 11.97
N LYS A 83 -6.61 -21.32 11.61
CA LYS A 83 -6.15 -22.46 12.40
C LYS A 83 -5.78 -22.07 13.84
N MET A 84 -5.09 -20.95 14.02
CA MET A 84 -4.74 -20.44 15.35
C MET A 84 -6.00 -20.14 16.19
N TYR A 85 -7.00 -19.47 15.61
CA TYR A 85 -8.24 -19.19 16.34
C TYR A 85 -9.02 -20.46 16.69
N HIS A 86 -9.05 -21.45 15.80
CA HIS A 86 -9.65 -22.75 16.07
C HIS A 86 -8.93 -23.47 17.23
N ALA A 87 -7.60 -23.53 17.19
CA ALA A 87 -6.78 -24.12 18.25
C ALA A 87 -7.03 -23.46 19.61
N ILE A 88 -7.16 -22.13 19.66
CA ILE A 88 -7.49 -21.41 20.91
C ILE A 88 -8.89 -21.79 21.42
N ALA A 89 -9.86 -21.95 20.52
CA ALA A 89 -11.23 -22.29 20.90
C ALA A 89 -11.38 -23.74 21.40
N GLU A 90 -10.59 -24.67 20.86
CA GLU A 90 -10.67 -26.09 21.15
C GLU A 90 -9.81 -26.49 22.36
N VAL A 91 -8.58 -26.01 22.43
CA VAL A 91 -7.57 -26.51 23.37
C VAL A 91 -7.55 -25.75 24.69
N LEU A 92 -7.85 -24.46 24.65
CA LEU A 92 -7.76 -23.60 25.84
C LEU A 92 -9.09 -23.49 26.56
N ASN A 93 -9.02 -23.66 27.88
CA ASN A 93 -10.14 -23.43 28.78
C ASN A 93 -10.45 -21.92 28.86
N GLU A 94 -11.66 -21.54 29.26
CA GLU A 94 -12.13 -20.15 29.31
C GLU A 94 -11.14 -19.19 29.99
N ARG A 95 -10.59 -19.61 31.13
CA ARG A 95 -9.62 -18.81 31.89
C ARG A 95 -8.29 -18.62 31.15
N GLU A 96 -7.81 -19.65 30.46
CA GLU A 96 -6.58 -19.58 29.67
C GLU A 96 -6.79 -18.70 28.44
N ARG A 97 -7.93 -18.87 27.77
CA ARG A 97 -8.35 -18.09 26.61
C ARG A 97 -8.43 -16.60 26.91
N GLU A 98 -9.07 -16.21 28.01
CA GLU A 98 -9.17 -14.82 28.44
C GLU A 98 -7.79 -14.19 28.68
N ILE A 99 -6.86 -14.94 29.28
CA ILE A 99 -5.49 -14.47 29.50
C ILE A 99 -4.78 -14.26 28.15
N ILE A 100 -4.88 -15.21 27.23
CA ILE A 100 -4.25 -15.14 25.91
C ILE A 100 -4.84 -13.99 25.07
N TYR A 101 -6.17 -13.86 25.02
CA TYR A 101 -6.84 -12.80 24.27
C TYR A 101 -6.42 -11.41 24.74
N ARG A 102 -6.42 -11.17 26.05
CA ARG A 102 -5.96 -9.89 26.60
C ARG A 102 -4.47 -9.67 26.43
N ARG A 103 -3.66 -10.71 26.60
CA ARG A 103 -2.20 -10.60 26.54
C ARG A 103 -1.71 -10.16 25.17
N TYR A 104 -2.31 -10.71 24.11
CA TYR A 104 -1.90 -10.49 22.73
C TYR A 104 -2.86 -9.61 21.93
N GLY A 105 -3.89 -9.05 22.56
CA GLY A 105 -4.87 -8.19 21.89
C GLY A 105 -5.69 -8.91 20.81
N LEU A 106 -6.05 -10.17 21.06
CA LEU A 106 -6.84 -10.97 20.12
C LEU A 106 -8.33 -10.75 20.37
N HIS A 107 -9.18 -11.12 19.40
CA HIS A 107 -10.64 -11.05 19.55
C HIS A 107 -11.18 -9.65 19.93
N GLY A 108 -10.53 -8.59 19.43
CA GLY A 108 -10.92 -7.20 19.70
C GLY A 108 -10.49 -6.66 21.07
N PHE A 109 -9.78 -7.45 21.89
CA PHE A 109 -9.17 -6.95 23.12
C PHE A 109 -7.94 -6.08 22.82
N ARG A 110 -7.65 -5.15 23.73
CA ARG A 110 -6.37 -4.44 23.74
C ARG A 110 -5.31 -5.32 24.41
N GLU A 111 -4.09 -5.29 23.89
CA GLU A 111 -2.93 -5.89 24.54
C GLU A 111 -2.66 -5.28 25.92
N VAL A 112 -2.49 -6.13 26.93
CA VAL A 112 -2.22 -5.70 28.31
C VAL A 112 -1.15 -6.55 28.99
N THR A 113 -0.53 -6.00 30.02
CA THR A 113 0.58 -6.66 30.73
C THR A 113 0.09 -7.77 31.67
N GLN A 114 0.92 -8.78 31.95
CA GLN A 114 0.61 -9.82 32.95
C GLN A 114 0.20 -9.25 34.32
N ARG A 115 0.77 -8.10 34.70
CA ARG A 115 0.45 -7.42 35.96
C ARG A 115 -0.97 -6.86 35.95
N GLU A 116 -1.39 -6.27 34.83
CA GLU A 116 -2.75 -5.75 34.65
C GLU A 116 -3.78 -6.88 34.57
N ILE A 117 -3.46 -7.96 33.84
CA ILE A 117 -4.29 -9.18 33.81
C ILE A 117 -4.45 -9.73 35.24
N GLY A 118 -3.36 -9.81 35.99
CA GLY A 118 -3.39 -10.30 37.37
C GLY A 118 -4.27 -9.45 38.27
N LYS A 119 -4.18 -8.12 38.17
CA LYS A 119 -5.06 -7.18 38.89
C LYS A 119 -6.53 -7.39 38.50
N HIS A 120 -6.83 -7.51 37.21
CA HIS A 120 -8.19 -7.71 36.71
C HIS A 120 -8.80 -9.04 37.17
N MET A 121 -8.00 -10.11 37.20
CA MET A 121 -8.45 -11.46 37.57
C MET A 121 -8.28 -11.79 39.07
N GLY A 122 -7.84 -10.83 39.89
CA GLY A 122 -7.62 -11.04 41.33
C GLY A 122 -6.52 -12.06 41.66
N ILE A 123 -5.51 -12.21 40.80
CA ILE A 123 -4.41 -13.18 40.97
C ILE A 123 -3.03 -12.53 40.81
N SER A 124 -2.00 -13.18 41.34
CA SER A 124 -0.63 -12.66 41.22
C SER A 124 -0.14 -12.70 39.77
N ARG A 125 0.72 -11.74 39.40
CA ARG A 125 1.42 -11.70 38.10
C ARG A 125 2.16 -13.02 37.81
N SER A 126 2.79 -13.62 38.82
CA SER A 126 3.50 -14.90 38.67
C SER A 126 2.55 -16.08 38.42
N TYR A 127 1.29 -16.00 38.88
CA TYR A 127 0.29 -17.02 38.57
C TYR A 127 -0.23 -16.86 37.13
N VAL A 128 -0.49 -15.63 36.68
CA VAL A 128 -0.80 -15.34 35.26
C VAL A 128 0.29 -15.88 34.33
N SER A 129 1.57 -15.59 34.62
CA SER A 129 2.70 -16.07 33.82
C SER A 129 2.75 -17.60 33.71
N ARG A 130 2.45 -18.31 34.79
CA ARG A 130 2.37 -19.79 34.78
C ARG A 130 1.23 -20.29 33.91
N ILE A 131 0.06 -19.65 33.96
CA ILE A 131 -1.08 -20.03 33.12
C ILE A 131 -0.78 -19.75 31.65
N GLU A 132 -0.25 -18.56 31.33
CA GLU A 132 0.17 -18.18 29.97
C GLU A 132 1.16 -19.19 29.39
N LYS A 133 2.22 -19.54 30.14
CA LYS A 133 3.20 -20.53 29.70
C LYS A 133 2.55 -21.89 29.38
N LYS A 134 1.66 -22.37 30.24
CA LYS A 134 0.95 -23.65 30.01
C LYS A 134 0.03 -23.59 28.79
N ALA A 135 -0.70 -22.48 28.62
CA ALA A 135 -1.60 -22.29 27.49
C ALA A 135 -0.81 -22.28 26.17
N LEU A 136 0.31 -21.56 26.10
CA LEU A 136 1.17 -21.53 24.92
C LEU A 136 1.76 -22.91 24.59
N GLU A 137 2.12 -23.69 25.62
CA GLU A 137 2.65 -25.04 25.43
C GLU A 137 1.57 -26.00 24.89
N LYS A 138 0.32 -25.88 25.37
CA LYS A 138 -0.81 -26.63 24.83
C LYS A 138 -1.06 -26.29 23.35
N LEU A 139 -1.13 -25.00 23.03
CA LEU A 139 -1.33 -24.53 21.65
C LEU A 139 -0.20 -25.03 20.74
N ARG A 140 1.05 -24.91 21.17
CA ARG A 140 2.21 -25.37 20.39
C ARG A 140 2.14 -26.87 20.11
N ARG A 141 1.75 -27.68 21.09
CA ARG A 141 1.65 -29.14 20.91
C ARG A 141 0.59 -29.49 19.87
N HIS A 142 -0.61 -28.91 20.01
CA HIS A 142 -1.71 -29.16 19.08
C HIS A 142 -1.36 -28.72 17.65
N MET A 143 -0.79 -27.53 17.48
CA MET A 143 -0.38 -27.06 16.15
C MET A 143 0.82 -27.82 15.54
N MET A 144 1.56 -28.60 16.33
CA MET A 144 2.61 -29.50 15.83
C MET A 144 2.07 -30.89 15.50
N GLU A 145 0.96 -31.31 16.11
CA GLU A 145 0.28 -32.59 15.82
C GLU A 145 -0.53 -32.53 14.51
N ASP A 146 -0.93 -31.34 14.06
CA ASP A 146 -1.65 -31.10 12.80
C ASP A 146 -0.75 -31.06 11.54
N CYS A 147 0.55 -31.38 11.66
CA CYS A 147 1.53 -31.41 10.56
C CYS A 147 1.80 -32.84 10.06
#